data_AF-A0A7J9MW99-F1
#
_entry.id   AF-A0A7J9MW99-F1
#
_cell.length_a   1.000
_cell.length_b   1.000
_cell.length_c   1.000
_cell.angle_alpha   90.00
_cell.angle_beta   90.00
_cell.angle_gamma   90.00
#
_symmetry.space_group_name_H-M   'P 1'
#
loop_
_entity.id
_entity.type
_entity.pdbx_description
1 polymer ?
#
loop_
_entity_poly.entity_id
_entity_poly.type
_entity_poly.pdbx_seq_one_letter_code
_entity_poly.pdbx_strand_id
1 'polypeptide(L)' 'MIQYVSLEVVNVIQEESFGGFTSALVKRIRQLLESTRVWRIQYISCDENNIVDGLVWMVRDKRSGLRLFKDPL' A
#
# COMPACT_ATOMS: atom_id res chain seq x y z
N MET A 1 -14.76 -0.20 -0.21
CA MET A 1 -14.15 1.11 -0.48
C MET A 1 -12.73 1.06 0.06
N ILE A 2 -11.75 1.43 -0.75
CA ILE A 2 -10.32 1.39 -0.40
C ILE A 2 -9.83 2.84 -0.42
N GLN A 3 -9.19 3.28 0.66
CA GLN A 3 -8.60 4.61 0.78
C GLN A 3 -7.08 4.49 0.62
N TYR A 4 -6.48 5.39 -0.14
CA TYR A 4 -5.05 5.33 -0.44
C TYR A 4 -4.44 6.71 -0.57
N VAL A 5 -3.17 6.85 -0.20
CA VAL A 5 -2.52 8.16 -0.04
C VAL A 5 -1.71 8.58 -1.25
N SER A 6 -1.35 7.66 -2.15
CA SER A 6 -0.64 8.04 -3.39
C SER A 6 -1.61 8.09 -4.57
N LEU A 7 -1.80 9.30 -5.09
CA LEU A 7 -2.60 9.57 -6.28
C LEU A 7 -2.08 8.78 -7.49
N GLU A 8 -0.75 8.61 -7.60
CA GLU A 8 -0.11 7.80 -8.64
C GLU A 8 -0.62 6.35 -8.63
N VAL A 9 -0.69 5.71 -7.45
CA VAL A 9 -1.19 4.33 -7.33
C VAL A 9 -2.69 4.24 -7.59
N VAL A 10 -3.47 5.24 -7.16
CA VAL A 10 -4.88 5.34 -7.49
C VAL A 10 -5.07 5.37 -9.01
N ASN A 11 -4.31 6.22 -9.70
CA ASN A 11 -4.34 6.34 -11.15
C ASN A 11 -3.86 5.05 -11.83
N VAL A 12 -2.78 4.42 -11.36
CA VAL A 12 -2.27 3.15 -11.93
C VAL A 12 -3.27 2.00 -11.77
N ILE A 13 -4.05 1.97 -10.69
CA ILE A 13 -5.06 0.92 -10.50
C ILE A 13 -6.33 1.23 -11.31
N GLN A 14 -6.74 2.49 -11.41
CA GLN A 14 -7.96 2.92 -12.11
C GLN A 14 -7.81 3.02 -13.63
N GLU A 15 -6.70 3.55 -14.11
CA GLU A 15 -6.43 3.69 -15.53
C GLU A 15 -5.87 2.37 -16.06
N GLU A 16 -6.65 1.67 -16.89
CA GLU A 16 -6.20 0.48 -17.61
C GLU A 16 -5.01 0.79 -18.56
N SER A 17 -4.70 2.07 -18.77
CA SER A 17 -4.10 2.60 -19.99
C SER A 17 -2.63 3.03 -19.91
N PHE A 18 -1.95 2.95 -18.76
CA PHE A 18 -0.50 3.16 -18.75
C PHE A 18 0.19 1.87 -19.22
N GLY A 19 0.23 1.71 -20.55
CA GLY A 19 1.00 0.68 -21.24
C GLY A 19 2.45 0.72 -20.79
N GLY A 20 2.80 -0.15 -19.83
CA GLY A 20 4.17 -0.27 -19.34
C GLY A 20 4.33 -0.70 -17.88
N PHE A 21 3.35 -0.50 -16.99
CA PHE A 21 3.49 -0.96 -15.61
C PHE A 21 3.24 -2.48 -15.48
N THR A 22 4.31 -3.24 -15.74
CA THR A 22 4.41 -4.70 -15.65
C THR A 22 4.68 -5.22 -14.23
N SER A 23 4.35 -4.45 -13.20
CA SER A 23 4.49 -4.90 -11.83
C SER A 23 3.53 -6.08 -11.57
N ALA A 24 4.08 -7.24 -11.22
CA ALA A 24 3.30 -8.42 -10.82
C ALA A 24 2.33 -8.09 -9.66
N LEU A 25 2.71 -7.12 -8.81
CA LEU A 25 1.90 -6.64 -7.70
C LEU A 25 0.67 -5.87 -8.18
N VAL A 26 0.80 -5.00 -9.18
CA VAL A 26 -0.36 -4.28 -9.76
C VAL A 26 -1.33 -5.26 -10.43
N LYS A 27 -0.80 -6.22 -11.19
CA LYS A 27 -1.61 -7.29 -11.79
C LYS A 27 -2.37 -8.09 -10.73
N ARG A 28 -1.69 -8.45 -9.63
CA ARG A 28 -2.31 -9.21 -8.54
C ARG A 28 -3.39 -8.41 -7.83
N ILE A 29 -3.16 -7.12 -7.58
CA ILE A 29 -4.17 -6.23 -6.99
C ILE A 29 -5.40 -6.15 -7.89
N ARG A 30 -5.22 -5.97 -9.21
CA ARG A 30 -6.35 -5.94 -10.15
C ARG A 30 -7.17 -7.22 -10.14
N GLN A 31 -6.53 -8.39 -10.21
CA GLN A 31 -7.22 -9.68 -10.11
C GLN A 31 -8.06 -9.81 -8.83
N LEU A 32 -7.54 -9.33 -7.70
CA LEU A 32 -8.29 -9.34 -6.44
C LEU A 32 -9.49 -8.39 -6.48
N LEU A 33 -9.33 -7.21 -7.08
CA LEU A 33 -10.40 -6.24 -7.26
C LEU A 33 -11.49 -6.74 -8.22
N GLU A 34 -11.13 -7.38 -9.32
CA GLU A 34 -12.06 -8.02 -10.27
C GLU A 34 -12.91 -9.11 -9.60
N SER A 35 -12.33 -9.86 -8.66
CA SER A 35 -13.07 -10.86 -7.87
C SER A 35 -14.06 -10.25 -6.87
N THR A 36 -13.99 -8.93 -6.64
CA THR A 36 -14.85 -8.20 -5.71
C THR A 36 -16.01 -7.56 -6.46
N ARG A 37 -17.25 -7.92 -6.12
CA ARG A 37 -18.47 -7.47 -6.84
C ARG A 37 -18.57 -5.96 -7.05
N VAL A 38 -18.17 -5.15 -6.06
CA VAL A 38 -18.17 -3.69 -6.13
C VAL A 38 -16.97 -3.17 -5.35
N TRP A 39 -16.12 -2.39 -6.01
CA TRP A 39 -15.00 -1.72 -5.37
C TRP A 39 -14.87 -0.28 -5.85
N ARG A 40 -14.22 0.55 -5.03
CA ARG A 40 -13.87 1.93 -5.33
C ARG A 40 -12.61 2.25 -4.57
N ILE A 41 -11.61 2.76 -5.27
CA ILE A 41 -10.40 3.34 -4.68
C ILE A 41 -10.57 4.86 -4.65
N GLN A 42 -10.21 5.48 -3.54
CA GLN A 42 -10.27 6.92 -3.34
C GLN A 42 -8.95 7.42 -2.76
N TYR A 43 -8.45 8.51 -3.32
CA TYR A 43 -7.34 9.25 -2.73
C TYR A 43 -7.79 9.92 -1.42
N ILE A 44 -6.98 9.77 -0.38
CA ILE A 44 -7.09 10.54 0.88
C ILE A 44 -5.74 11.19 1.18
N SER A 45 -5.74 12.30 1.90
CA SER A 45 -4.49 12.95 2.33
C SER A 45 -3.75 12.10 3.39
N CYS A 46 -2.44 12.34 3.55
CA CYS A 46 -1.66 11.70 4.62
C CYS A 46 -2.26 12.00 6.01
N ASP A 47 -2.73 13.23 6.22
CA ASP A 47 -3.33 13.65 7.49
C ASP A 47 -4.58 12.84 7.84
N GLU A 48 -5.37 12.48 6.81
CA GLU A 48 -6.54 11.60 6.95
C GLU A 48 -6.17 10.12 7.12
N ASN A 49 -4.96 9.72 6.74
CA ASN A 49 -4.48 8.33 6.82
C ASN A 49 -3.64 8.03 8.07
N ASN A 50 -3.66 8.92 9.06
CA ASN A 50 -2.81 8.88 10.25
C ASN A 50 -2.86 7.54 11.03
N ILE A 51 -4.00 6.85 11.05
CA ILE A 51 -4.15 5.54 11.71
C ILE A 51 -3.30 4.48 11.02
N VAL A 52 -3.39 4.38 9.69
CA VAL A 52 -2.65 3.38 8.90
C VAL A 52 -1.16 3.73 8.90
N ASP A 53 -0.82 5.00 8.75
CA ASP A 53 0.56 5.46 8.80
C ASP A 53 1.19 5.17 10.18
N GLY A 54 0.44 5.40 11.27
CA GLY A 54 0.85 5.03 12.62
C GLY A 54 1.06 3.53 12.80
N LEU A 55 0.18 2.68 12.25
CA LEU A 55 0.34 1.23 12.27
C LEU A 55 1.59 0.77 11.52
N VAL A 56 1.81 1.30 10.31
CA VAL A 56 3.00 1.01 9.50
C VAL A 56 4.26 1.42 10.25
N TRP A 57 4.24 2.61 10.87
CA TRP A 57 5.36 3.11 11.66
C TRP A 57 5.66 2.21 12.87
N MET A 58 4.63 1.81 13.63
CA MET A 58 4.80 0.88 14.76
C MET A 58 5.36 -0.48 14.34
N VAL A 59 4.93 -1.03 13.19
CA VAL A 59 5.46 -2.30 12.67
C VAL A 59 6.92 -2.14 12.22
N ARG A 60 7.23 -1.03 11.56
CA ARG A 60 8.60 -0.71 11.11
C ARG A 60 9.54 -0.52 12.31
N ASP A 61 9.09 0.18 13.34
CA ASP A 61 9.87 0.43 14.56
C ASP A 61 10.07 -0.85 15.38
N LYS A 62 9.04 -1.70 15.49
CA LYS A 62 9.18 -3.04 16.09
C LYS A 62 10.19 -3.92 15.34
N ARG A 63 10.30 -3.81 14.01
CA ARG A 63 11.39 -4.48 13.27
C ARG A 63 12.77 -3.94 13.63
N SER A 64 12.89 -2.64 13.92
CA SER A 64 14.14 -2.04 14.41
C SER A 64 14.50 -2.53 15.82
N GLY A 65 13.50 -2.72 16.69
CA GLY A 65 13.66 -3.25 18.05
C GLY A 65 13.86 -4.77 18.14
N LEU A 66 13.60 -5.52 17.05
CA LEU A 66 13.83 -6.96 16.93
C LEU A 66 15.23 -7.32 16.40
N ARG A 67 16.21 -6.41 16.54
CA ARG A 67 17.62 -6.81 16.51
C ARG A 67 17.86 -7.68 17.75
N LEU A 68 17.74 -8.99 17.57
CA LEU A 68 18.27 -10.00 18.48
C LEU A 68 19.74 -9.61 18.75
N PHE A 69 20.06 -9.19 19.99
CA PHE A 69 21.42 -8.88 20.44
C PHE A 69 22.42 -10.00 20.04
N LYS A 70 23.72 -9.77 19.82
CA LYS A 70 24.65 -8.90 20.57
C LYS A 70 25.91 -8.65 19.73
N ASP A 71 26.49 -7.46 19.84
CA ASP A 71 27.84 -7.16 19.34
C ASP A 71 28.87 -8.19 19.84
N PRO A 72 29.79 -8.69 18.99
CA PRO A 72 31.08 -9.15 19.46
C PRO A 72 31.99 -7.95 19.69
N LEU A 73 32.57 -7.91 20.90
CA LEU A 73 33.67 -7.02 21.33
C LEU A 73 34.78 -6.88 20.29
#